data_AF-A0AAJ6EYX8-F1
#
_entry.id   AF-A0AAJ6EYX8-F1
#
_cell.length_a   1.000
_cell.length_b   1.000
_cell.length_c   1.000
_cell.angle_alpha   90.00
_cell.angle_beta   90.00
_cell.angle_gamma   90.00
#
_symmetry.space_group_name_H-M   'P 1'
#
loop_
_entity.id
_entity.type
_entity.pdbx_description
1 polymer ?
#
loop_
_entity_poly.entity_id
_entity_poly.type
_entity_poly.pdbx_seq_one_letter_code
_entity_poly.pdbx_strand_id
1 'polypeptide(L)'
;MLTQLFPFLDPSHVTPDLSGRLRDLADDCNRLELGRSVLPLLKQAPLLDDWVPVLTRQGVQLVGRVTGHPILGDCTAATTHLWFADPDGAWVRTLSRFYRLGPPLDRADVRRFGRQGLTSNAPPRMAIARRTRHECD
;
A
#
# COMPACT_ATOMS: atom_id res chain seq x y z
N MET A 1 22.75 -5.93 15.36
CA MET A 1 23.10 -5.69 13.94
C MET A 1 21.88 -5.13 13.22
N LEU A 2 22.01 -4.17 12.30
CA LEU A 2 20.87 -3.43 11.72
C LEU A 2 19.79 -4.33 11.09
N THR A 3 20.20 -5.38 10.37
CA THR A 3 19.31 -6.37 9.74
C THR A 3 18.57 -7.26 10.76
N GLN A 4 19.03 -7.37 12.00
CA GLN A 4 18.28 -8.08 13.06
C GLN A 4 17.09 -7.27 13.57
N LEU A 5 17.24 -5.93 13.64
CA LEU A 5 16.17 -5.02 14.04
C LEU A 5 15.18 -4.77 12.89
N PHE A 6 15.66 -4.86 11.65
CA PHE A 6 14.88 -4.64 10.45
C PHE A 6 15.15 -5.76 9.43
N PRO A 7 14.53 -6.94 9.61
CA PRO A 7 14.78 -8.10 8.75
C PRO A 7 14.60 -7.83 7.27
N PHE A 8 13.65 -6.95 6.90
CA PHE A 8 13.41 -6.57 5.51
C PHE A 8 14.61 -5.87 4.81
N LEU A 9 15.64 -5.46 5.54
CA LEU A 9 16.88 -4.93 4.99
C LEU A 9 17.91 -6.02 4.65
N ASP A 10 17.68 -7.27 5.05
CA ASP A 10 18.58 -8.37 4.76
C ASP A 10 18.61 -8.66 3.23
N PRO A 11 19.80 -8.64 2.59
CA PRO A 11 19.92 -8.89 1.15
C PRO A 11 19.38 -10.25 0.70
N SER A 12 19.26 -11.24 1.60
CA SER A 12 18.63 -12.53 1.29
C SER A 12 17.15 -12.42 0.91
N HIS A 13 16.48 -11.30 1.21
CA HIS A 13 15.12 -11.03 0.76
C HIS A 13 15.02 -10.41 -0.64
N VAL A 14 16.16 -10.11 -1.29
CA VAL A 14 16.16 -9.64 -2.67
C VAL A 14 15.81 -10.80 -3.59
N THR A 15 14.68 -10.67 -4.30
CA THR A 15 14.15 -11.69 -5.20
C THR A 15 13.95 -11.10 -6.60
N PRO A 16 13.88 -11.95 -7.65
CA PRO A 16 13.52 -11.48 -8.99
C PRO A 16 12.18 -10.72 -9.05
N ASP A 17 11.17 -11.13 -8.25
CA ASP A 17 9.88 -10.43 -8.11
C ASP A 17 10.06 -8.99 -7.58
N LEU A 18 10.85 -8.84 -6.52
CA LEU A 18 11.13 -7.51 -5.97
C LEU A 18 11.83 -6.62 -7.00
N SER A 19 12.85 -7.16 -7.67
CA SER A 19 13.57 -6.45 -8.73
C SER A 19 12.65 -6.05 -9.90
N GLY A 20 11.73 -6.93 -10.31
CA GLY A 20 10.73 -6.62 -11.32
C GLY A 20 9.84 -5.45 -10.92
N ARG A 21 9.26 -5.51 -9.71
CA ARG A 21 8.37 -4.47 -9.20
C ARG A 21 9.06 -3.11 -9.01
N LEU A 22 10.35 -3.11 -8.67
CA LEU A 22 11.15 -1.88 -8.60
C LEU A 22 11.39 -1.28 -9.98
N ARG A 23 11.60 -2.10 -11.02
CA ARG A 23 11.68 -1.61 -12.40
C ARG A 23 10.35 -1.05 -12.87
N ASP A 24 9.24 -1.74 -12.62
CA ASP A 24 7.90 -1.24 -12.97
C ASP A 24 7.62 0.11 -12.29
N LEU A 25 8.02 0.26 -11.03
CA LEU A 25 7.91 1.52 -10.30
C LEU A 25 8.77 2.63 -10.92
N ALA A 26 9.99 2.32 -11.35
CA ALA A 26 10.86 3.27 -12.04
C ALA A 26 10.29 3.67 -13.41
N ASP A 27 9.71 2.74 -14.15
CA ASP A 27 9.03 3.02 -15.42
C ASP A 27 7.80 3.92 -15.22
N ASP A 28 7.04 3.69 -14.15
CA ASP A 28 5.94 4.58 -13.75
C ASP A 28 6.44 5.98 -13.37
N CYS A 29 7.60 6.09 -12.70
CA CYS A 29 8.24 7.38 -12.40
C CYS A 29 8.57 8.14 -13.68
N ASN A 30 9.23 7.48 -14.65
CA ASN A 30 9.56 8.07 -15.94
C ASN A 30 8.29 8.50 -16.71
N ARG A 31 7.21 7.71 -16.60
CA ARG A 31 5.91 8.03 -17.21
C ARG A 31 5.35 9.33 -16.63
N LEU A 32 5.36 9.48 -15.31
CA LEU A 32 4.87 10.67 -14.61
C LEU A 32 5.72 11.90 -14.91
N GLU A 33 7.05 11.77 -14.91
CA GLU A 33 7.98 12.86 -15.26
C GLU A 33 7.70 13.41 -16.67
N LEU A 34 7.43 12.52 -17.62
CA LEU A 34 7.09 12.90 -19.00
C LEU A 34 5.62 13.37 -19.17
N GLY A 35 4.86 13.52 -18.09
CA GLY A 35 3.45 13.93 -18.12
C GLY A 35 2.52 12.93 -18.82
N ARG A 36 2.93 11.67 -18.96
CA ARG A 36 2.13 10.65 -19.66
C ARG A 36 1.01 10.16 -18.75
N SER A 37 -0.19 10.07 -19.31
CA SER A 37 -1.39 9.63 -18.59
C SER A 37 -1.25 8.24 -17.97
N VAL A 38 -1.61 8.07 -16.70
CA VAL A 38 -1.69 6.76 -16.01
C VAL A 38 -3.05 6.08 -16.16
N LEU A 39 -4.02 6.70 -16.84
CA LEU A 39 -5.39 6.18 -16.99
C LEU A 39 -5.47 4.72 -17.47
N PRO A 40 -4.65 4.25 -18.43
CA PRO A 40 -4.68 2.84 -18.82
C PRO A 40 -4.36 1.87 -17.67
N LEU A 41 -3.45 2.27 -16.76
CA LEU A 41 -3.04 1.48 -15.60
C LEU A 41 -4.14 1.46 -14.53
N LEU A 42 -4.91 2.55 -14.42
CA LEU A 42 -6.00 2.66 -13.46
C LEU A 42 -7.21 1.78 -13.79
N LYS A 43 -7.41 1.40 -15.07
CA LYS A 43 -8.57 0.58 -15.47
C LYS A 43 -8.64 -0.78 -14.77
N GLN A 44 -7.49 -1.33 -14.41
CA GLN A 44 -7.37 -2.63 -13.73
C GLN A 44 -6.98 -2.47 -12.25
N ALA A 45 -6.85 -1.23 -11.78
CA ALA A 45 -6.42 -0.96 -10.42
C ALA A 45 -7.58 -1.22 -9.44
N PRO A 46 -7.31 -1.87 -8.29
CA PRO A 46 -8.31 -2.00 -7.23
C PRO A 46 -8.80 -0.64 -6.75
N LEU A 47 -10.07 -0.59 -6.33
CA LEU A 47 -10.63 0.58 -5.67
C LEU A 47 -10.32 0.51 -4.18
N LEU A 48 -9.81 1.60 -3.61
CA LEU A 48 -9.61 1.78 -2.18
C LEU A 48 -10.52 2.92 -1.71
N ASP A 49 -11.51 2.56 -0.89
CA ASP A 49 -12.49 3.47 -0.29
C ASP A 49 -12.34 3.51 1.22
N ASP A 50 -13.00 4.47 1.86
CA ASP A 50 -13.13 4.56 3.32
C ASP A 50 -11.77 4.52 4.01
N TRP A 51 -10.77 5.14 3.37
CA TRP A 51 -9.37 4.97 3.71
C TRP A 51 -8.89 6.06 4.66
N VAL A 52 -7.88 5.71 5.45
CA VAL A 52 -7.15 6.63 6.35
C VAL A 52 -5.64 6.52 6.13
N PRO A 53 -4.90 7.63 6.13
CA PRO A 53 -3.44 7.60 6.05
C PRO A 53 -2.83 7.23 7.41
N VAL A 54 -1.86 6.32 7.38
CA VAL A 54 -1.10 5.88 8.56
C VAL A 54 0.40 6.06 8.29
N LEU A 55 1.09 6.78 9.18
CA LEU A 55 2.54 6.91 9.12
C LEU A 55 3.21 5.74 9.83
N THR A 56 4.10 5.04 9.13
CA THR A 56 4.87 3.90 9.64
C THR A 56 6.36 4.18 9.56
N ARG A 57 7.19 3.33 10.16
CA ARG A 57 8.65 3.41 10.00
C ARG A 57 9.11 3.21 8.54
N GLN A 58 8.26 2.60 7.71
CA GLN A 58 8.52 2.34 6.30
C GLN A 58 7.92 3.41 5.36
N GLY A 59 7.24 4.44 5.91
CA GLY A 59 6.57 5.49 5.15
C GLY A 59 5.06 5.54 5.37
N VAL A 60 4.37 6.30 4.53
CA VAL A 60 2.91 6.46 4.58
C VAL A 60 2.22 5.26 3.94
N GLN A 61 1.19 4.73 4.59
CA GLN A 61 0.30 3.67 4.08
C GLN A 61 -1.14 4.16 4.12
N LEU A 62 -2.03 3.53 3.35
CA LEU A 62 -3.47 3.70 3.50
C LEU A 62 -4.09 2.43 4.07
N VAL A 63 -4.99 2.59 5.02
CA VAL A 63 -5.81 1.50 5.56
C VAL A 63 -7.26 1.78 5.20
N GLY A 64 -7.93 0.85 4.53
CA GLY A 64 -9.31 1.05 4.10
C GLY A 64 -9.89 -0.20 3.44
N ARG A 65 -11.06 -0.03 2.81
CA ARG A 65 -11.76 -1.10 2.09
C ARG A 65 -11.25 -1.17 0.66
N VAL A 66 -10.70 -2.32 0.29
CA VAL A 66 -10.24 -2.61 -1.07
C VAL A 66 -11.27 -3.48 -1.78
N THR A 67 -11.66 -3.07 -2.99
CA THR A 67 -12.54 -3.83 -3.89
C THR A 67 -11.80 -4.17 -5.17
N GLY A 68 -11.91 -5.42 -5.62
CA GLY A 68 -11.26 -5.93 -6.82
C GLY A 68 -9.76 -6.20 -6.66
N HIS A 69 -9.29 -6.53 -5.45
CA HIS A 69 -7.87 -6.87 -5.28
C HIS A 69 -7.55 -8.20 -6.01
N PRO A 70 -6.55 -8.25 -6.91
CA PRO A 70 -6.34 -9.40 -7.79
C PRO A 70 -5.99 -10.71 -7.07
N ILE A 71 -5.45 -10.60 -5.84
CA ILE A 71 -5.03 -11.75 -5.04
C ILE A 71 -5.95 -12.00 -3.83
N LEU A 72 -6.56 -10.94 -3.31
CA LEU A 72 -7.24 -10.98 -2.01
C LEU A 72 -8.76 -10.87 -2.15
N GLY A 73 -9.26 -10.56 -3.35
CA GLY A 73 -10.66 -10.20 -3.55
C GLY A 73 -11.01 -8.92 -2.81
N ASP A 74 -12.26 -8.85 -2.35
CA ASP A 74 -12.74 -7.71 -1.58
C ASP A 74 -12.38 -7.88 -0.10
N CYS A 75 -11.66 -6.91 0.45
CA CYS A 75 -11.16 -7.00 1.82
C CYS A 75 -10.85 -5.63 2.43
N THR A 76 -10.85 -5.53 3.76
CA THR A 76 -10.19 -4.42 4.45
C THR A 76 -8.71 -4.72 4.57
N ALA A 77 -7.86 -3.83 4.05
CA ALA A 77 -6.41 -4.05 4.04
C ALA A 77 -5.63 -2.75 4.25
N ALA A 78 -4.41 -2.91 4.76
CA ALA A 78 -3.39 -1.87 4.70
C ALA A 78 -2.58 -2.04 3.41
N THR A 79 -2.37 -0.95 2.69
CA THR A 79 -1.41 -0.93 1.58
C THR A 79 0.01 -1.08 2.11
N THR A 80 0.95 -1.48 1.25
CA THR A 80 2.37 -1.17 1.52
C THR A 80 2.59 0.35 1.45
N HIS A 81 3.80 0.81 1.74
CA HIS A 81 4.09 2.24 1.66
C HIS A 81 3.80 2.81 0.26
N LEU A 82 3.31 4.04 0.25
CA LEU A 82 3.03 4.82 -0.94
C LEU A 82 4.33 5.39 -1.51
N TRP A 83 4.38 5.51 -2.84
CA TRP A 83 5.46 6.15 -3.58
C TRP A 83 4.99 7.43 -4.27
N PHE A 84 3.82 7.37 -4.92
CA PHE A 84 3.23 8.51 -5.61
C PHE A 84 1.74 8.61 -5.27
N ALA A 85 1.23 9.83 -5.33
CA ALA A 85 -0.19 10.13 -5.16
C ALA A 85 -0.60 11.21 -6.15
N ASP A 86 -1.84 11.10 -6.61
CA ASP A 86 -2.47 12.12 -7.42
C ASP A 86 -2.75 13.38 -6.59
N PRO A 87 -2.38 14.59 -7.04
CA PRO A 87 -2.70 15.83 -6.34
C PRO A 87 -4.20 16.04 -6.12
N ASP A 88 -5.02 15.56 -7.07
CA ASP A 88 -6.49 15.63 -7.01
C ASP A 88 -7.11 14.47 -6.22
N GLY A 89 -6.29 13.53 -5.74
CA GLY A 89 -6.70 12.42 -4.89
C GLY A 89 -7.42 11.29 -5.61
N ALA A 90 -7.27 11.14 -6.93
CA ALA A 90 -7.95 10.07 -7.67
C ALA A 90 -7.23 8.71 -7.61
N TRP A 91 -5.93 8.69 -7.33
CA TRP A 91 -5.14 7.45 -7.29
C TRP A 91 -3.90 7.56 -6.40
N VAL A 92 -3.38 6.39 -6.00
CA VAL A 92 -2.06 6.24 -5.37
C VAL A 92 -1.28 5.10 -6.00
N ARG A 93 0.05 5.19 -5.96
CA ARG A 93 0.97 4.14 -6.39
C ARG A 93 1.72 3.58 -5.18
N THR A 94 1.59 2.29 -4.96
CA THR A 94 2.42 1.52 -4.00
C THR A 94 3.64 0.94 -4.71
N LEU A 95 4.41 0.02 -4.11
CA LEU A 95 5.45 -0.72 -4.86
C LEU A 95 4.86 -1.71 -5.87
N SER A 96 3.71 -2.33 -5.57
CA SER A 96 3.16 -3.41 -6.42
C SER A 96 2.15 -2.97 -7.46
N ARG A 97 1.39 -1.90 -7.21
CA ARG A 97 0.29 -1.50 -8.09
C ARG A 97 -0.21 -0.10 -7.78
N PHE A 98 -0.97 0.43 -8.74
CA PHE A 98 -1.89 1.54 -8.53
C PHE A 98 -3.14 1.08 -7.77
N TYR A 99 -3.71 2.00 -7.00
CA TYR A 99 -5.07 1.93 -6.47
C TYR A 99 -5.81 3.16 -6.97
N ARG A 100 -7.07 2.98 -7.38
CA ARG A 100 -8.00 4.10 -7.52
C ARG A 100 -8.48 4.46 -6.12
N LEU A 101 -8.62 5.74 -5.85
CA LEU A 101 -9.16 6.20 -4.58
C LEU A 101 -10.63 6.58 -4.75
N GLY A 102 -11.47 6.09 -3.86
CA GLY A 102 -12.74 6.75 -3.58
C GLY A 102 -12.62 7.67 -2.37
N PRO A 103 -13.76 8.10 -1.80
CA PRO A 103 -13.76 9.01 -0.67
C PRO A 103 -12.95 8.45 0.52
N PRO A 104 -12.15 9.29 1.21
CA PRO A 104 -11.54 8.90 2.47
C PRO A 104 -12.62 8.67 3.53
N LEU A 105 -12.27 7.94 4.59
CA LEU A 105 -13.12 7.85 5.78
C LEU A 105 -13.37 9.26 6.34
N ASP A 106 -14.58 9.53 6.86
CA ASP A 106 -14.97 10.86 7.36
C ASP A 106 -13.89 11.46 8.28
N ARG A 107 -13.53 12.73 8.03
CA ARG A 107 -12.56 13.49 8.81
C ARG A 107 -12.90 13.53 10.31
N ALA A 108 -14.17 13.46 10.68
CA ALA A 108 -14.60 13.36 12.08
C ALA A 108 -14.12 12.06 12.74
N ASP A 109 -14.13 10.95 12.00
CA ASP A 109 -13.69 9.64 12.46
C ASP A 109 -12.17 9.51 12.45
N VAL A 110 -11.49 10.08 11.45
CA VAL A 110 -10.02 10.13 11.39
C VAL A 110 -9.42 10.82 12.63
N ARG A 111 -10.04 11.90 13.12
CA ARG A 111 -9.59 12.60 14.34
C ARG A 111 -9.79 11.78 15.61
N ARG A 112 -10.82 10.93 15.68
CA ARG A 112 -11.03 10.00 16.81
C ARG A 112 -9.95 8.92 16.84
N PHE A 113 -9.62 8.33 15.68
CA PHE A 113 -8.52 7.38 15.55
C PHE A 113 -7.16 8.00 15.90
N GLY A 114 -6.89 9.23 15.44
CA GLY A 114 -5.64 9.94 15.74
C GLY A 114 -5.42 10.25 17.23
N ARG A 115 -6.49 10.46 18.01
CA ARG A 115 -6.39 10.72 19.47
C ARG A 115 -6.21 9.43 20.30
N GLN A 116 -6.72 8.30 19.84
CA GLN A 116 -6.56 7.00 20.53
C GLN A 116 -5.25 6.29 20.17
N GLY A 117 -4.61 6.63 19.04
CA GLY A 117 -3.37 6.01 18.57
C GLY A 117 -2.07 6.43 19.29
N LEU A 118 -2.10 7.43 20.18
CA LEU A 118 -0.93 7.87 20.94
C LEU A 118 -0.72 7.10 22.26
N THR A 119 -1.66 6.24 22.67
CA THR A 119 -1.56 5.49 23.95
C THR A 119 -1.41 3.98 23.80
N SER A 120 -1.35 3.45 22.58
CA SER A 120 -1.19 2.00 22.37
C SER A 120 0.14 1.69 21.70
N ASN A 121 1.10 1.22 22.48
CA ASN A 121 2.32 0.57 22.00
C ASN A 121 2.05 -0.87 21.50
N ALA A 122 0.78 -1.25 21.28
CA ALA A 122 0.41 -2.54 20.72
C ALA A 122 -0.02 -2.35 19.26
N PRO A 123 0.59 -3.07 18.30
CA PRO A 123 0.07 -3.07 16.94
C PRO A 123 -1.37 -3.61 16.97
N PRO A 124 -2.32 -3.01 16.23
CA PRO A 124 -3.60 -3.66 16.02
C PRO A 124 -3.32 -5.05 15.45
N ARG A 125 -3.96 -6.10 15.98
CA ARG A 125 -3.92 -7.46 15.40
C ARG A 125 -4.69 -7.45 14.07
N MET A 126 -4.17 -6.74 13.08
CA MET A 126 -4.58 -6.88 11.70
C MET A 126 -3.74 -8.01 11.13
N ALA A 127 -4.42 -8.99 10.54
CA ALA A 127 -3.77 -10.04 9.79
C ALA A 127 -2.94 -9.39 8.67
N ILE A 128 -1.64 -9.23 8.91
CA ILE A 128 -0.66 -9.22 7.84
C ILE A 128 -0.90 -10.57 7.18
N ALA A 129 -1.46 -10.57 5.97
CA ALA A 129 -1.56 -11.77 5.15
C ALA A 129 -0.13 -12.29 4.96
N ARG A 130 0.29 -13.18 5.86
CA ARG A 130 1.48 -13.98 5.67
C ARG A 130 1.21 -14.70 4.36
N ARG A 131 2.12 -14.59 3.39
CA ARG A 131 2.19 -15.55 2.28
C ARG A 131 2.44 -16.92 2.92
N THR A 132 1.38 -17.61 3.32
CA THR A 132 1.42 -19.05 3.47
C THR A 132 1.49 -19.60 2.06
N ARG A 133 2.61 -20.26 1.76
CA ARG A 133 2.76 -21.11 0.58
C ARG A 133 1.50 -21.98 0.50
N HIS A 134 0.83 -21.95 -0.64
CA HIS A 134 -0.02 -23.06 -1.03
C HIS A 134 0.87 -24.31 -1.11
N GLU A 135 0.82 -25.13 -0.07
CA GLU A 135 0.82 -26.58 -0.26
C GLU A 135 -0.64 -26.96 -0.50
N CYS A 136 -0.95 -27.27 -1.74
CA CYS A 136 -2.06 -28.15 -2.11
C CYS A 136 -1.45 -29.20 -3.04
N ASP A 137 -1.41 -30.42 -2.51
CA ASP A 137 -1.05 -31.74 -3.07
C ASP A 137 0.38 -31.96 -3.61
#